data_AF-A0A1C3NGY8-F1
#
_entry.id   AF-A0A1C3NGY8-F1
#
_cell.length_a   1.000
_cell.length_b   1.000
_cell.length_c   1.000
_cell.angle_alpha   90.00
_cell.angle_beta   90.00
_cell.angle_gamma   90.00
#
_symmetry.space_group_name_H-M   'P 1'
#
loop_
_entity.id
_entity.type
_entity.pdbx_description
1 polymer ?
#
loop_
_entity_poly.entity_id
_entity_poly.type
_entity_poly.pdbx_seq_one_letter_code
_entity_poly.pdbx_strand_id
1 'polypeptide(L)'
;MQWRSKSCCPANFSTSVHVPKASPRALFAARLKQARELQGIPSQRALGVLMGLDKKLASSRVNRYENETSGIDLDGLGKLADTLGVPMAYLVAQDSDMADAILALGEMTPEDRRKATAWLKKFKR
;
A
#
# COMPACT_ATOMS: atom_id res chain seq x y z
N MET A 1 20.93 55.36 -26.15
CA MET A 1 20.46 55.21 -27.55
C MET A 1 20.32 53.73 -27.87
N GLN A 2 19.18 53.34 -28.47
CA GLN A 2 18.85 52.07 -29.17
C GLN A 2 18.87 50.77 -28.33
N TRP A 3 17.73 50.27 -27.86
CA TRP A 3 16.71 49.45 -28.56
C TRP A 3 17.25 48.24 -29.33
N ARG A 4 16.96 47.03 -28.82
CA ARG A 4 16.69 45.85 -29.64
C ARG A 4 15.56 45.02 -29.03
N SER A 5 14.40 45.08 -29.70
CA SER A 5 13.29 44.13 -29.55
C SER A 5 13.72 42.72 -29.95
N LYS A 6 13.32 41.72 -29.16
CA LYS A 6 12.98 40.38 -29.66
C LYS A 6 11.78 39.86 -28.87
N SER A 7 10.63 39.95 -29.51
CA SER A 7 9.46 39.12 -29.25
C SER A 7 9.85 37.64 -29.38
N CYS A 8 9.42 36.81 -28.42
CA CYS A 8 9.01 35.42 -28.68
C CYS A 8 8.31 34.82 -27.45
N CYS A 9 7.08 34.35 -27.70
CA CYS A 9 6.29 33.37 -26.95
C CYS A 9 5.54 33.83 -25.68
N PRO A 10 4.21 33.59 -25.59
CA PRO A 10 3.49 33.62 -24.33
C PRO A 10 3.81 32.34 -23.53
N ALA A 11 3.93 32.47 -22.21
CA ALA A 11 4.11 31.35 -21.30
C ALA A 11 2.80 30.54 -21.20
N ASN A 12 2.58 29.62 -22.13
CA ASN A 12 1.59 28.56 -21.97
C ASN A 12 2.20 27.45 -21.11
N PHE A 13 2.16 27.62 -19.78
CA PHE A 13 2.26 26.48 -18.86
C PHE A 13 0.84 25.98 -18.55
N SER A 14 0.23 25.35 -19.55
CA SER A 14 -0.97 24.54 -19.36
C SER A 14 -0.56 23.19 -18.78
N THR A 15 -1.11 22.90 -17.60
CA THR A 15 -1.63 21.59 -17.20
C THR A 15 -0.71 20.38 -17.31
N SER A 16 -0.18 19.94 -16.18
CA SER A 16 -0.68 18.74 -15.50
C SER A 16 0.13 18.61 -14.22
N VAL A 17 -0.53 18.79 -13.07
CA VAL A 17 0.07 18.40 -11.79
C VAL A 17 0.18 16.88 -11.86
N HIS A 18 1.36 16.38 -12.21
CA HIS A 18 1.68 14.97 -12.05
C HIS A 18 1.65 14.69 -10.56
N VAL A 19 0.51 14.20 -10.05
CA VAL A 19 0.46 13.60 -8.72
C VAL A 19 1.27 12.31 -8.84
N PRO A 20 2.45 12.21 -8.22
CA PRO A 20 3.22 10.98 -8.32
C PRO A 20 2.41 9.85 -7.71
N LYS A 21 2.11 8.83 -8.53
CA LYS A 21 1.51 7.58 -8.04
C LYS A 21 2.42 7.04 -6.93
N ALA A 22 1.85 6.77 -5.75
CA ALA A 22 2.62 6.35 -4.58
C ALA A 22 3.52 5.16 -4.92
N SER A 23 4.77 5.18 -4.45
CA SER A 23 5.71 4.09 -4.70
C SER A 23 5.19 2.79 -4.08
N PRO A 24 5.58 1.59 -4.57
CA PRO A 24 5.20 0.34 -3.92
C PRO A 24 5.59 0.27 -2.44
N ARG A 25 6.69 0.93 -2.06
CA ARG A 25 7.11 1.04 -0.65
C ARG A 25 6.15 1.90 0.16
N ALA A 26 5.70 3.02 -0.40
CA ALA A 26 4.72 3.90 0.23
C ALA A 26 3.36 3.22 0.41
N LEU A 27 2.90 2.49 -0.62
CA LEU A 27 1.70 1.66 -0.52
C LEU A 27 1.85 0.62 0.59
N PHE A 28 2.98 -0.08 0.63
CA PHE A 28 3.26 -1.07 1.66
C PHE A 28 3.26 -0.50 3.06
N ALA A 29 3.97 0.61 3.28
CA ALA A 29 4.02 1.29 4.57
C ALA A 29 2.61 1.70 5.06
N ALA A 30 1.80 2.30 4.17
CA ALA A 30 0.45 2.72 4.49
C ALA A 30 -0.46 1.53 4.82
N ARG A 31 -0.44 0.47 4.00
CA ARG A 31 -1.29 -0.72 4.19
C ARG A 31 -0.88 -1.55 5.40
N LEU A 32 0.41 -1.64 5.71
CA LEU A 32 0.91 -2.28 6.91
C LEU A 32 0.38 -1.59 8.17
N LYS A 33 0.47 -0.25 8.22
CA LYS A 33 -0.05 0.52 9.34
C LYS A 33 -1.55 0.32 9.51
N GLN A 34 -2.30 0.38 8.41
CA GLN A 34 -3.75 0.14 8.40
C GLN A 34 -4.10 -1.28 8.88
N ALA A 35 -3.45 -2.33 8.36
CA ALA A 35 -3.70 -3.70 8.81
C ALA A 35 -3.41 -3.86 10.30
N ARG A 36 -2.30 -3.29 10.79
CA ARG A 36 -1.94 -3.34 12.22
C ARG A 36 -3.03 -2.73 13.09
N GLU A 37 -3.58 -1.58 12.68
CA GLU A 37 -4.63 -0.87 13.39
C GLU A 37 -5.97 -1.61 13.32
N LEU A 38 -6.35 -2.14 12.15
CA LEU A 38 -7.56 -2.96 11.97
C LEU A 38 -7.55 -4.22 12.84
N GLN A 39 -6.38 -4.85 13.01
CA GLN A 39 -6.21 -6.03 13.85
C GLN A 39 -6.05 -5.70 15.35
N GLY A 40 -6.17 -4.43 15.74
CA GLY A 40 -6.04 -4.01 17.13
C GLY A 40 -4.66 -4.21 17.73
N ILE A 41 -3.61 -4.33 16.90
CA ILE A 41 -2.24 -4.54 17.37
C ILE A 41 -1.69 -3.21 17.90
N PRO A 42 -1.40 -3.10 19.21
CA PRO A 42 -1.28 -1.81 19.89
C PRO A 42 0.00 -1.04 19.56
N SER A 43 1.01 -1.68 18.99
CA SER A 43 2.28 -1.03 18.64
C SER A 43 3.07 -1.78 17.57
N GLN A 44 3.99 -1.07 16.91
CA GLN A 44 4.98 -1.65 16.00
C GLN A 44 5.81 -2.76 16.68
N ARG A 45 6.16 -2.56 17.95
CA ARG A 45 6.87 -3.58 18.75
C ARG A 45 6.03 -4.84 18.90
N ALA A 46 4.73 -4.70 19.22
CA ALA A 46 3.83 -5.83 19.37
C ALA A 46 3.72 -6.63 18.07
N LEU A 47 3.55 -5.94 16.93
CA LEU A 47 3.55 -6.59 15.62
C LEU A 47 4.87 -7.35 15.36
N GLY A 48 6.02 -6.70 15.58
CA GLY A 48 7.30 -7.34 15.35
C GLY A 48 7.53 -8.58 16.22
N VAL A 49 7.07 -8.56 17.47
CA VAL A 49 7.13 -9.74 18.35
C VAL A 49 6.18 -10.84 17.86
N LEU A 50 4.97 -10.51 17.41
CA LEU A 50 4.02 -11.47 16.82
C LEU A 50 4.59 -12.14 15.57
N MET A 51 5.37 -11.39 14.77
CA MET A 51 6.10 -11.92 13.61
C MET A 51 7.32 -12.79 13.97
N GLY A 52 7.60 -13.00 15.26
CA GLY A 52 8.76 -13.76 15.74
C GLY A 52 10.09 -13.00 15.70
N LEU A 53 10.09 -11.67 15.57
CA LEU A 53 11.31 -10.87 15.69
C LEU A 53 11.78 -10.80 17.14
N ASP A 54 13.10 -10.67 17.32
CA ASP A 54 13.69 -10.42 18.63
C ASP A 54 13.08 -9.16 19.28
N LYS A 55 12.73 -9.24 20.56
CA LYS A 55 12.05 -8.16 21.30
C LYS A 55 12.80 -6.83 21.26
N LYS A 56 14.14 -6.83 21.18
CA LYS A 56 14.96 -5.61 21.12
C LYS A 56 14.96 -4.99 19.72
N LEU A 57 14.75 -5.79 18.67
CA LEU A 57 14.77 -5.35 17.28
C LEU A 57 13.38 -5.13 16.66
N ALA A 58 12.34 -5.70 17.28
CA ALA A 58 10.96 -5.71 16.78
C ALA A 58 10.44 -4.31 16.40
N SER A 59 10.57 -3.32 17.31
CA SER A 59 10.13 -1.95 17.04
C SER A 59 10.92 -1.31 15.90
N SER A 60 12.25 -1.41 15.91
CA SER A 60 13.12 -0.80 14.90
C SER A 60 12.86 -1.37 13.51
N ARG A 61 12.69 -2.70 13.37
CA ARG A 61 12.38 -3.34 12.08
C ARG A 61 11.02 -2.92 11.54
N VAL A 62 9.96 -3.00 12.35
CA VAL A 62 8.61 -2.60 11.90
C VAL A 62 8.54 -1.11 11.59
N ASN A 63 9.21 -0.26 12.39
CA ASN A 63 9.33 1.16 12.10
C ASN A 63 10.00 1.44 10.75
N ARG A 64 10.98 0.61 10.35
CA ARG A 64 11.61 0.75 9.03
C ARG A 64 10.67 0.40 7.89
N TYR A 65 9.79 -0.58 8.10
CA TYR A 65 8.75 -0.96 7.15
C TYR A 65 7.69 0.13 7.01
N GLU A 66 7.17 0.66 8.13
CA GLU A 66 6.13 1.71 8.13
C GLU A 66 6.64 3.09 7.66
N ASN A 67 7.96 3.31 7.57
CA ASN A 67 8.55 4.57 7.07
C ASN A 67 9.31 4.39 5.74
N GLU A 68 9.07 3.31 4.98
CA GLU A 68 9.64 3.08 3.65
C GLU A 68 11.18 2.94 3.58
N THR A 69 11.86 2.82 4.73
CA THR A 69 13.33 2.85 4.80
C THR A 69 13.99 1.50 4.53
N SER A 70 13.24 0.39 4.56
CA SER A 70 13.75 -0.95 4.28
C SER A 70 12.72 -1.77 3.52
N GLY A 71 13.18 -2.50 2.50
CA GLY A 71 12.36 -3.47 1.80
C GLY A 71 12.17 -4.75 2.63
N ILE A 72 11.01 -5.37 2.47
CA ILE A 72 10.75 -6.74 2.88
C ILE A 72 10.81 -7.63 1.63
N ASP A 73 11.34 -8.84 1.75
CA ASP A 73 11.26 -9.84 0.68
C ASP A 73 9.86 -10.46 0.63
N LEU A 74 9.59 -11.26 -0.40
CA LEU A 74 8.26 -11.89 -0.57
C LEU A 74 7.92 -12.88 0.55
N ASP A 75 8.92 -13.61 1.04
CA ASP A 75 8.74 -14.56 2.15
C ASP A 75 8.39 -13.83 3.46
N GLY A 76 9.07 -12.72 3.74
CA GLY A 76 8.75 -11.85 4.87
C GLY A 76 7.39 -11.20 4.71
N LEU A 77 7.02 -10.79 3.50
CA LEU A 77 5.70 -10.21 3.20
C LEU A 77 4.57 -11.24 3.44
N GLY A 78 4.79 -12.50 3.07
CA GLY A 78 3.87 -13.60 3.37
C GLY A 78 3.70 -13.82 4.88
N LYS A 79 4.81 -13.96 5.62
CA LYS A 79 4.77 -14.10 7.10
C LYS A 79 4.07 -12.93 7.78
N LEU A 80 4.28 -11.72 7.28
CA LEU A 80 3.64 -10.51 7.78
C LEU A 80 2.12 -10.54 7.53
N ALA A 81 1.70 -10.94 6.33
CA ALA A 81 0.29 -11.09 5.97
C ALA A 81 -0.40 -12.13 6.87
N ASP A 82 0.24 -13.28 7.08
CA ASP A 82 -0.26 -14.34 7.97
C ASP A 82 -0.38 -13.83 9.42
N THR A 83 0.64 -13.11 9.91
CA THR A 83 0.63 -12.52 11.27
C THR A 83 -0.51 -11.51 11.44
N LEU A 84 -0.83 -10.78 10.37
CA LEU A 84 -1.91 -9.79 10.34
C LEU A 84 -3.27 -10.40 9.99
N GLY A 85 -3.35 -11.68 9.62
CA GLY A 85 -4.60 -12.31 9.20
C GLY A 85 -5.24 -11.64 7.98
N VAL A 86 -4.45 -11.04 7.08
CA VAL A 86 -4.94 -10.38 5.86
C VAL A 86 -4.36 -11.05 4.61
N PRO A 87 -5.05 -11.01 3.45
CA PRO A 87 -4.47 -11.45 2.21
C PRO A 87 -3.19 -10.67 1.88
N MET A 88 -2.12 -11.34 1.47
CA MET A 88 -0.83 -10.71 1.12
C MET A 88 -0.98 -9.54 0.12
N ALA A 89 -1.92 -9.65 -0.82
CA ALA A 89 -2.21 -8.59 -1.80
C ALA A 89 -2.71 -7.27 -1.16
N TYR A 90 -3.33 -7.33 0.02
CA TYR A 90 -3.79 -6.15 0.75
C TYR A 90 -2.62 -5.22 1.09
N LEU A 91 -1.48 -5.81 1.45
CA LEU A 91 -0.29 -5.09 1.86
C LEU A 91 0.33 -4.24 0.74
N VAL A 92 -0.13 -4.35 -0.50
CA VAL A 92 0.34 -3.53 -1.63
C VAL A 92 -0.82 -2.98 -2.48
N ALA A 93 -2.04 -2.94 -1.92
CA ALA A 93 -3.23 -2.46 -2.61
C ALA A 93 -3.12 -0.96 -2.96
N GLN A 94 -3.36 -0.62 -4.23
CA GLN A 94 -3.08 0.71 -4.80
C GLN A 94 -3.96 1.83 -4.22
N ASP A 95 -5.23 1.54 -3.95
CA ASP A 95 -6.23 2.49 -3.49
C ASP A 95 -7.22 1.80 -2.53
N SER A 96 -8.06 2.59 -1.86
CA SER A 96 -9.03 2.11 -0.87
C SER A 96 -9.94 1.02 -1.42
N ASP A 97 -10.49 1.24 -2.62
CA ASP A 97 -11.49 0.36 -3.22
C ASP A 97 -10.89 -1.01 -3.53
N MET A 98 -9.65 -1.05 -4.03
CA MET A 98 -8.90 -2.28 -4.22
C MET A 98 -8.58 -2.97 -2.90
N ALA A 99 -8.21 -2.22 -1.86
CA ALA A 99 -7.89 -2.77 -0.55
C ALA A 99 -9.12 -3.42 0.10
N ASP A 100 -10.26 -2.73 0.08
CA ASP A 100 -11.53 -3.20 0.62
C ASP A 100 -12.04 -4.44 -0.13
N ALA A 101 -11.95 -4.43 -1.47
CA ALA A 101 -12.28 -5.59 -2.27
C ALA A 101 -11.39 -6.80 -1.94
N ILE A 102 -10.08 -6.60 -1.74
CA ILE A 102 -9.16 -7.67 -1.38
C ILE A 102 -9.50 -8.26 0.00
N LEU A 103 -9.77 -7.43 1.01
CA LEU A 103 -10.18 -7.90 2.34
C LEU A 103 -11.47 -8.71 2.25
N ALA A 104 -12.51 -8.15 1.63
CA ALA A 104 -13.81 -8.81 1.49
C ALA A 104 -13.68 -10.17 0.78
N LEU A 105 -12.88 -10.26 -0.29
CA LEU A 105 -12.65 -11.53 -0.98
C LEU A 105 -11.84 -12.53 -0.14
N GLY A 106 -10.96 -12.03 0.75
CA GLY A 106 -10.17 -12.85 1.68
C GLY A 106 -11.02 -13.56 2.73
N GLU A 107 -12.10 -12.93 3.17
CA GLU A 107 -13.04 -13.46 4.17
C GLU A 107 -14.09 -14.41 3.57
N MET A 108 -14.26 -14.39 2.25
CA MET A 108 -15.24 -15.24 1.55
C MET A 108 -14.79 -16.70 1.43
N THR A 109 -15.78 -17.60 1.43
CA THR A 109 -15.57 -18.99 1.00
C THR A 109 -15.07 -19.02 -0.45
N PRO A 110 -14.37 -20.09 -0.88
CA PRO A 110 -13.96 -20.22 -2.27
C PRO A 110 -15.11 -20.16 -3.27
N GLU A 111 -16.32 -20.58 -2.87
CA GLU A 111 -17.51 -20.52 -3.73
C GLU A 111 -18.04 -19.09 -3.87
N ASP A 112 -18.21 -18.38 -2.77
CA ASP A 112 -18.72 -17.01 -2.79
C ASP A 112 -17.73 -16.06 -3.46
N ARG A 113 -16.43 -16.27 -3.23
CA ARG A 113 -15.37 -15.52 -3.93
C ARG A 113 -15.46 -15.70 -5.45
N ARG A 114 -15.78 -16.91 -5.94
CA ARG A 114 -16.00 -17.16 -7.39
C ARG A 114 -17.22 -16.41 -7.90
N LYS A 115 -18.33 -16.43 -7.15
CA LYS A 115 -19.58 -15.70 -7.51
C LYS A 115 -19.34 -14.19 -7.54
N ALA A 116 -18.72 -13.62 -6.52
CA ALA A 116 -18.38 -12.21 -6.43
C ALA A 116 -17.47 -11.78 -7.60
N THR A 117 -16.41 -12.55 -7.87
CA THR A 117 -15.50 -12.28 -8.99
C THR A 117 -16.20 -12.36 -10.34
N ALA A 118 -17.09 -13.34 -10.54
CA ALA A 118 -17.88 -13.47 -11.77
C ALA A 118 -18.84 -12.28 -11.96
N TRP A 119 -19.43 -11.77 -10.88
CA TRP A 119 -20.28 -10.59 -10.89
C TRP A 119 -19.48 -9.32 -11.24
N LEU A 120 -18.33 -9.10 -10.61
CA LEU A 120 -17.45 -7.95 -10.89
C LEU A 120 -17.03 -7.89 -12.38
N LYS A 121 -16.79 -9.05 -13.01
CA LYS A 121 -16.43 -9.13 -14.43
C LYS A 121 -17.50 -8.56 -15.38
N LYS A 122 -18.76 -8.44 -14.95
CA LYS A 122 -19.84 -7.84 -15.76
C LYS A 122 -19.67 -6.34 -15.97
N PHE A 123 -18.89 -5.66 -15.13
CA PHE A 123 -18.63 -4.22 -15.23
C PHE A 123 -17.35 -3.89 -16.00
N LYS A 124 -16.64 -4.91 -16.50
CA LYS A 124 -15.44 -4.70 -17.31
C LYS A 124 -15.86 -4.09 -18.66
N ARG A 125 -15.33 -2.89 -18.96
CA ARG A 125 -15.45 -2.27 -20.29
C ARG A 125 -14.56 -2.98 -21.30
#